data_AF-A0A6C0C659-F1
#
_entry.id   AF-A0A6C0C659-F1
#
_cell.length_a   1.000
_cell.length_b   1.000
_cell.length_c   1.000
_cell.angle_alpha   90.00
_cell.angle_beta   90.00
_cell.angle_gamma   90.00
#
_symmetry.space_group_name_H-M   'P 1'
#
loop_
_entity.id
_entity.type
_entity.pdbx_description
1 polymer ?
#
loop_
_entity_poly.entity_id
_entity_poly.type
_entity_poly.pdbx_seq_one_letter_code
_entity_poly.pdbx_strand_id
1 'polypeptide(L)'
;MNFNICSIAIVILFSSVFMMFLKDHNLFIKFMDTLNSEQKEIYHKIIRERLSLYLGGMLLGILIGLIYLFYTKKSERSICIFIVIVFLTKMIVYKGYPKSTYMLYHLDKKEQVSAWTDIYTYMKKIWMLSFILAIISYVLIGYSFKI
;
A
#
# COMPACT_ATOMS: atom_id res chain seq x y z
N MET A 1 -23.23 -0.99 -15.03
CA MET A 1 -22.25 -0.42 -14.07
C MET A 1 -21.54 0.76 -14.72
N ASN A 2 -21.93 1.99 -14.38
CA ASN A 2 -21.16 3.16 -14.80
C ASN A 2 -19.88 3.23 -13.96
N PHE A 3 -18.71 3.23 -14.61
CA PHE A 3 -17.43 3.40 -13.94
C PHE A 3 -17.36 4.80 -13.33
N ASN A 4 -17.58 4.89 -12.02
CA ASN A 4 -17.58 6.14 -11.28
C ASN A 4 -16.34 6.20 -10.37
N ILE A 5 -15.94 7.40 -9.98
CA ILE A 5 -14.85 7.66 -9.03
C ILE A 5 -15.05 6.87 -7.72
N CYS A 6 -16.30 6.65 -7.32
CA CYS A 6 -16.64 5.82 -6.17
C CYS A 6 -16.25 4.34 -6.31
N SER A 7 -16.37 3.76 -7.51
CA SER A 7 -15.92 2.39 -7.77
C SER A 7 -14.41 2.28 -7.57
N ILE A 8 -13.64 3.26 -8.05
CA ILE A 8 -12.19 3.34 -7.88
C ILE A 8 -11.83 3.46 -6.39
N ALA A 9 -12.50 4.35 -5.66
CA ALA A 9 -12.27 4.56 -4.23
C ALA A 9 -12.50 3.28 -3.41
N ILE A 10 -13.61 2.57 -3.67
CA ILE A 10 -13.96 1.32 -2.98
C ILE A 10 -12.93 0.23 -3.29
N VAL A 11 -12.55 0.05 -4.55
CA VAL A 11 -11.56 -0.96 -4.94
C VAL A 11 -10.20 -0.70 -4.28
N ILE A 12 -9.75 0.56 -4.25
CA ILE A 12 -8.49 0.93 -3.59
C ILE A 12 -8.56 0.64 -2.08
N LEU A 13 -9.66 1.00 -1.42
CA LEU A 13 -9.84 0.71 0.01
C LEU A 13 -9.84 -0.79 0.29
N PHE A 14 -10.67 -1.57 -0.40
CA PHE A 14 -10.75 -3.02 -0.20
C PHE A 14 -9.42 -3.71 -0.52
N SER A 15 -8.72 -3.29 -1.57
CA SER A 15 -7.39 -3.85 -1.88
C SER A 15 -6.40 -3.62 -0.74
N SER A 16 -6.46 -2.47 -0.06
CA SER A 16 -5.56 -2.18 1.05
C SER A 16 -5.85 -3.06 2.28
N VAL A 17 -7.14 -3.37 2.50
CA VAL A 17 -7.57 -4.28 3.57
C VAL A 17 -7.17 -5.72 3.25
N PHE A 18 -7.48 -6.22 2.05
CA PHE A 18 -7.09 -7.58 1.65
C PHE A 18 -5.58 -7.81 1.71
N MET A 19 -4.79 -6.82 1.32
CA MET A 19 -3.33 -6.91 1.38
C MET A 19 -2.81 -7.12 2.81
N MET A 20 -3.47 -6.57 3.82
CA MET A 20 -3.12 -6.77 5.22
C MET A 20 -3.39 -8.20 5.68
N PHE A 21 -4.53 -8.78 5.27
CA PHE A 21 -4.92 -10.14 5.66
C PHE A 21 -4.15 -11.23 4.91
N LEU A 22 -3.78 -11.00 3.66
CA LEU A 22 -3.11 -11.98 2.82
C LEU A 22 -1.60 -12.09 3.06
N LYS A 23 -1.00 -11.17 3.83
CA LYS A 23 0.44 -11.12 4.07
C LYS A 23 0.89 -12.26 4.99
N ASP A 24 1.83 -13.06 4.51
CA ASP A 24 2.51 -14.09 5.30
C ASP A 24 3.68 -13.50 6.08
N HIS A 25 3.58 -13.53 7.41
CA HIS A 25 4.61 -13.06 8.32
C HIS A 25 5.83 -14.01 8.39
N ASN A 26 5.64 -15.31 8.18
CA ASN A 26 6.70 -16.31 8.31
C ASN A 26 7.80 -16.10 7.26
N LEU A 27 7.44 -15.65 6.06
CA LEU A 27 8.39 -15.34 5.00
C LEU A 27 9.36 -14.22 5.42
N PHE A 28 8.88 -13.21 6.15
CA PHE A 28 9.72 -12.12 6.65
C PHE A 28 10.60 -12.57 7.82
N ILE A 29 10.10 -13.44 8.70
CA ILE A 29 10.89 -14.01 9.81
C ILE A 29 12.06 -14.81 9.24
N LYS A 30 11.80 -15.70 8.27
CA LYS A 30 12.85 -16.48 7.60
C LYS A 30 13.95 -15.61 7.02
N PHE A 31 13.60 -14.51 6.34
CA PHE A 31 14.60 -13.57 5.85
C PHE A 31 15.37 -12.90 6.99
N MET A 32 14.70 -12.45 8.04
CA MET A 32 15.34 -11.82 9.20
C MET A 32 16.34 -12.75 9.91
N ASP A 33 16.09 -14.05 9.91
CA ASP A 33 16.99 -15.05 10.50
C ASP A 33 18.30 -15.19 9.70
N THR A 34 18.30 -14.86 8.41
CA THR A 34 19.53 -14.87 7.57
C THR A 34 20.44 -13.67 7.80
N LEU A 35 19.98 -12.62 8.50
CA LEU A 35 20.70 -11.36 8.66
C LEU A 35 21.59 -11.35 9.91
N ASN A 36 22.76 -10.71 9.81
CA ASN A 36 23.58 -10.37 10.97
C ASN A 36 23.04 -9.14 11.72
N SER A 37 23.61 -8.80 12.87
CA SER A 37 23.15 -7.68 13.71
C SER A 37 23.15 -6.33 12.99
N GLU A 38 24.21 -6.03 12.23
CA GLU A 38 24.33 -4.77 11.48
C GLU A 38 23.27 -4.68 10.36
N GLN A 39 23.08 -5.76 9.60
CA GLN A 39 22.05 -5.86 8.56
C GLN A 39 20.64 -5.71 9.12
N LYS A 40 20.37 -6.24 10.33
CA LYS A 40 19.08 -6.05 11.01
C LYS A 40 18.83 -4.59 11.36
N GLU A 41 19.84 -3.87 11.85
CA GLU A 41 19.71 -2.44 12.13
C GLU A 41 19.41 -1.63 10.87
N ILE A 42 20.12 -1.92 9.77
CA ILE A 42 19.88 -1.31 8.46
C ILE A 42 18.45 -1.61 7.98
N TYR A 43 18.01 -2.86 8.08
CA TYR A 43 16.65 -3.27 7.74
C TYR A 43 15.59 -2.49 8.53
N HIS A 44 15.75 -2.36 9.85
CA HIS A 44 14.83 -1.60 10.68
C HIS A 44 14.85 -0.10 10.36
N LYS A 45 16.00 0.47 10.02
CA LYS A 45 16.11 1.85 9.56
C LYS A 45 15.34 2.07 8.25
N ILE A 46 15.52 1.18 7.28
CA ILE A 46 14.81 1.18 6.00
C ILE A 46 13.30 1.10 6.22
N ILE A 47 12.83 0.21 7.10
CA ILE A 47 11.39 0.07 7.39
C ILE A 47 10.83 1.32 8.05
N ARG A 48 11.52 1.88 9.05
CA ARG A 48 11.06 3.09 9.75
C ARG A 48 10.94 4.27 8.80
N GLU A 49 11.93 4.47 7.93
CA GLU A 49 11.88 5.52 6.90
C GLU A 49 10.68 5.31 5.96
N ARG A 50 10.50 4.10 5.42
CA ARG A 50 9.40 3.79 4.49
C ARG A 50 8.04 3.96 5.14
N LEU A 51 7.89 3.57 6.41
CA LEU A 51 6.67 3.75 7.19
C LEU A 51 6.40 5.24 7.42
N SER A 52 7.43 6.01 7.80
CA SER A 52 7.31 7.46 7.99
C SER A 52 6.87 8.16 6.70
N LEU A 53 7.45 7.82 5.54
CA LEU A 53 7.02 8.36 4.24
C LEU A 53 5.58 7.99 3.89
N TYR A 54 5.17 6.75 4.18
CA TYR A 54 3.79 6.31 3.96
C TYR A 54 2.80 7.07 4.84
N LEU A 55 3.08 7.20 6.13
CA LEU A 55 2.24 7.93 7.09
C LEU A 55 2.21 9.43 6.79
N GLY A 56 3.36 10.03 6.51
CA GLY A 56 3.47 11.44 6.12
C GLY A 56 2.69 11.75 4.85
N GLY A 57 2.81 10.92 3.82
CA GLY A 57 2.03 11.07 2.58
C GLY A 57 0.52 10.87 2.79
N MET A 58 0.12 9.97 3.68
CA MET A 58 -1.27 9.77 4.05
C MET A 58 -1.84 10.98 4.82
N LEU A 59 -1.11 11.52 5.80
CA LEU A 59 -1.50 12.72 6.54
C LEU A 59 -1.64 13.92 5.61
N LEU A 60 -0.67 14.15 4.72
CA LEU A 60 -0.76 15.21 3.72
C LEU A 60 -1.97 15.02 2.80
N GLY A 61 -2.21 13.79 2.34
CA GLY A 61 -3.37 13.46 1.53
C GLY A 61 -4.69 13.74 2.24
N ILE A 62 -4.80 13.43 3.54
CA ILE A 62 -5.97 13.75 4.36
C ILE A 62 -6.16 15.27 4.46
N LEU A 63 -5.10 16.04 4.71
CA LEU A 63 -5.20 17.51 4.78
C LEU A 63 -5.70 18.10 3.46
N ILE A 64 -5.13 17.69 2.32
CA ILE A 64 -5.56 18.14 0.99
C ILE A 64 -7.01 17.71 0.73
N GLY A 65 -7.36 16.47 1.07
CA GLY A 65 -8.72 15.96 0.93
C GLY A 65 -9.72 16.75 1.78
N LEU A 66 -9.38 17.09 3.02
CA LEU A 66 -10.24 17.89 3.90
C LEU A 66 -10.46 19.28 3.30
N ILE A 67 -9.39 19.95 2.83
CA ILE A 67 -9.49 21.23 2.11
C ILE A 67 -10.47 21.09 0.94
N TYR A 68 -10.34 20.05 0.12
CA TYR A 68 -11.26 19.79 -0.99
C TYR A 68 -12.73 19.69 -0.52
N LEU A 69 -12.99 18.97 0.58
CA LEU A 69 -14.34 18.81 1.13
C LEU A 69 -14.92 20.12 1.71
N PHE A 70 -14.08 21.02 2.22
CA PHE A 70 -14.51 22.32 2.73
C PHE A 70 -14.95 23.28 1.62
N TYR A 71 -14.26 23.28 0.48
CA TYR A 71 -14.55 24.20 -0.63
C TYR A 71 -15.54 23.65 -1.66
N THR A 72 -15.82 22.35 -1.65
CA THR A 72 -16.73 21.72 -2.63
C THR A 72 -18.15 21.60 -2.07
N LYS A 73 -19.15 21.82 -2.93
CA LYS A 73 -20.55 21.54 -2.56
C LYS A 73 -20.72 20.05 -2.25
N LYS A 74 -21.18 19.75 -1.04
CA LYS A 74 -21.36 18.37 -0.57
C LYS A 74 -22.24 17.58 -1.53
N SER A 75 -21.70 16.47 -2.01
CA SER A 75 -22.38 15.47 -2.83
C SER A 75 -21.88 14.09 -2.44
N GLU A 76 -22.63 13.04 -2.78
CA GLU A 76 -22.23 11.65 -2.51
C GLU A 76 -20.86 11.30 -3.13
N ARG A 77 -20.51 11.92 -4.26
CA ARG A 77 -19.21 11.72 -4.94
C ARG A 77 -18.04 12.40 -4.22
N SER A 78 -18.31 13.38 -3.36
CA SER A 78 -17.26 14.18 -2.70
C SER A 78 -16.39 13.31 -1.79
N ILE A 79 -17.00 12.35 -1.09
CA ILE A 79 -16.27 11.40 -0.22
C ILE A 79 -15.39 10.46 -1.05
N CYS A 80 -15.88 10.00 -2.21
CA CYS A 80 -15.11 9.16 -3.12
C CYS A 80 -13.87 9.90 -3.66
N ILE A 81 -14.06 11.17 -4.05
CA ILE A 81 -12.96 12.03 -4.51
C ILE A 81 -11.96 12.26 -3.36
N PHE A 82 -12.43 12.51 -2.14
CA PHE A 82 -11.58 12.61 -0.95
C PHE A 82 -10.68 11.37 -0.79
N ILE A 83 -11.25 10.17 -0.84
CA ILE A 83 -10.48 8.91 -0.74
C ILE A 83 -9.43 8.83 -1.84
N VAL A 84 -9.81 9.11 -3.09
CA VAL A 84 -8.88 9.09 -4.22
C VAL A 84 -7.73 10.09 -4.02
N ILE A 85 -8.01 11.31 -3.57
CA ILE A 85 -6.99 12.33 -3.25
C ILE A 85 -6.01 11.81 -2.20
N VAL A 86 -6.48 11.20 -1.12
CA VAL A 86 -5.62 10.67 -0.05
C VAL A 86 -4.68 9.61 -0.59
N PHE A 87 -5.21 8.62 -1.31
CA PHE A 87 -4.40 7.51 -1.83
C PHE A 87 -3.42 7.95 -2.93
N LEU A 88 -3.84 8.84 -3.83
CA LEU A 88 -2.96 9.38 -4.87
C LEU A 88 -1.84 10.22 -4.27
N THR A 89 -2.15 11.11 -3.34
CA THR A 89 -1.14 11.94 -2.65
C THR A 89 -0.12 11.06 -1.95
N LYS A 90 -0.59 10.07 -1.19
CA LYS A 90 0.28 9.09 -0.53
C LYS A 90 1.19 8.37 -1.52
N MET A 91 0.66 7.93 -2.67
CA MET A 91 1.46 7.29 -3.72
C MET A 91 2.51 8.22 -4.32
N ILE A 92 2.15 9.47 -4.60
CA ILE A 92 3.06 10.49 -5.15
C ILE A 92 4.19 10.78 -4.16
N VAL A 93 3.86 11.04 -2.89
CA VAL A 93 4.86 11.30 -1.84
C VAL A 93 5.79 10.09 -1.68
N TYR A 94 5.22 8.89 -1.55
CA TYR A 94 6.02 7.68 -1.35
C TYR A 94 6.93 7.37 -2.55
N LYS A 95 6.46 7.55 -3.78
CA LYS A 95 7.27 7.28 -4.98
C LYS A 95 8.28 8.39 -5.28
N GLY A 96 7.89 9.65 -5.09
CA GLY A 96 8.70 10.83 -5.41
C GLY A 96 9.84 11.10 -4.44
N TYR A 97 9.68 10.78 -3.15
CA TYR A 97 10.74 11.04 -2.17
C TYR A 97 11.96 10.11 -2.37
N PRO A 98 13.21 10.60 -2.43
CA PRO A 98 14.39 9.76 -2.57
C PRO A 98 14.60 8.90 -1.33
N LYS A 99 14.85 7.60 -1.52
CA LYS A 99 15.03 6.65 -0.41
C LYS A 99 16.50 6.65 -0.02
N SER A 100 16.81 6.61 1.27
CA SER A 100 18.20 6.68 1.74
C SER A 100 19.05 5.51 1.23
N THR A 101 18.50 4.29 1.24
CA THR A 101 19.16 3.08 0.74
C THR A 101 18.17 1.96 0.45
N TYR A 102 18.65 0.93 -0.24
CA TYR A 102 17.95 -0.34 -0.48
C TYR A 102 18.63 -1.48 0.25
N MET A 103 17.85 -2.46 0.72
CA MET A 103 18.38 -3.61 1.45
C MET A 103 19.40 -4.39 0.61
N LEU A 104 19.16 -4.52 -0.69
CA LEU A 104 20.02 -5.23 -1.64
C LEU A 104 21.49 -4.77 -1.63
N TYR A 105 21.77 -3.51 -1.30
CA TYR A 105 23.14 -2.99 -1.24
C TYR A 105 23.92 -3.43 0.00
N HIS A 106 23.22 -4.00 0.98
CA HIS A 106 23.77 -4.41 2.28
C HIS A 106 23.72 -5.94 2.48
N LEU A 107 23.31 -6.68 1.45
CA LEU A 107 23.30 -8.14 1.46
C LEU A 107 24.60 -8.66 0.84
N ASP A 108 25.28 -9.55 1.56
CA ASP A 108 26.57 -10.11 1.18
C ASP A 108 26.47 -11.59 0.77
N LYS A 109 25.41 -12.28 1.20
CA LYS A 109 25.21 -13.72 0.91
C LYS A 109 24.14 -13.95 -0.16
N LYS A 110 24.40 -14.91 -1.05
CA LYS A 110 23.44 -15.34 -2.09
C LYS A 110 22.10 -15.79 -1.49
N GLU A 111 22.13 -16.45 -0.34
CA GLU A 111 20.92 -16.87 0.39
C GLU A 111 20.03 -15.68 0.79
N GLN A 112 20.64 -14.60 1.31
CA GLN A 112 19.91 -13.39 1.69
C GLN A 112 19.28 -12.70 0.48
N VAL A 113 20.03 -12.59 -0.63
CA VAL A 113 19.54 -11.99 -1.88
C VAL A 113 18.36 -12.80 -2.43
N SER A 114 18.45 -14.13 -2.38
CA SER A 114 17.35 -15.02 -2.76
C SER A 114 16.12 -14.79 -1.88
N ALA A 115 16.28 -14.85 -0.56
CA ALA A 115 15.19 -14.66 0.39
C ALA A 115 14.53 -13.28 0.28
N TRP A 116 15.31 -12.23 0.02
CA TRP A 116 14.77 -10.88 -0.25
C TRP A 116 13.98 -10.83 -1.57
N THR A 117 14.45 -11.53 -2.60
CA THR A 117 13.77 -11.61 -3.90
C THR A 117 12.45 -12.39 -3.79
N ASP A 118 12.41 -13.42 -2.96
CA ASP A 118 11.20 -14.18 -2.65
C ASP A 118 10.16 -13.30 -1.95
N ILE A 119 10.58 -12.53 -0.93
CA ILE A 119 9.72 -11.52 -0.29
C ILE A 119 9.18 -10.53 -1.33
N TYR A 120 10.05 -9.98 -2.17
CA TYR A 120 9.65 -8.99 -3.16
C TYR A 120 8.61 -9.56 -4.14
N THR A 121 8.86 -10.76 -4.65
CA THR A 121 7.98 -11.44 -5.61
C THR A 121 6.65 -11.83 -4.97
N TYR A 122 6.69 -12.32 -3.73
CA TYR A 122 5.51 -12.63 -2.93
C TYR A 122 4.65 -11.39 -2.71
N MET A 123 5.24 -10.28 -2.25
CA MET A 123 4.51 -9.03 -2.01
C MET A 123 3.89 -8.47 -3.30
N LYS A 124 4.58 -8.59 -4.45
CA LYS A 124 4.00 -8.22 -5.76
C LYS A 124 2.77 -9.07 -6.10
N LYS A 125 2.83 -10.39 -5.89
CA LYS A 125 1.71 -11.31 -6.12
C LYS A 125 0.52 -10.99 -5.22
N ILE A 126 0.76 -10.82 -3.91
CA ILE A 126 -0.29 -10.48 -2.93
C ILE A 126 -0.94 -9.14 -3.26
N TRP A 127 -0.16 -8.13 -3.65
CA TRP A 127 -0.70 -6.85 -4.08
C TRP A 127 -1.67 -7.01 -5.27
N MET A 128 -1.27 -7.71 -6.34
CA MET A 128 -2.15 -7.97 -7.48
C MET A 128 -3.40 -8.77 -7.09
N LEU A 129 -3.24 -9.81 -6.28
CA LEU A 129 -4.36 -10.64 -5.79
C LEU A 129 -5.36 -9.81 -4.98
N SER A 130 -4.87 -8.88 -4.15
CA SER A 130 -5.70 -8.00 -3.34
C SER A 130 -6.55 -7.05 -4.20
N PHE A 131 -6.03 -6.56 -5.32
CA PHE A 131 -6.80 -5.79 -6.30
C PHE A 131 -7.87 -6.65 -6.98
N ILE A 132 -7.53 -7.87 -7.39
CA ILE A 132 -8.49 -8.80 -8.01
C ILE A 132 -9.63 -9.11 -7.03
N LEU A 133 -9.31 -9.45 -5.78
CA LEU A 133 -10.31 -9.71 -4.75
C LEU A 133 -11.19 -8.48 -4.49
N ALA A 134 -10.60 -7.28 -4.43
CA ALA A 134 -11.36 -6.04 -4.27
C ALA A 134 -12.37 -5.80 -5.40
N ILE A 135 -11.99 -6.07 -6.66
CA ILE A 135 -12.88 -5.97 -7.82
C ILE A 135 -14.01 -7.00 -7.73
N ILE A 136 -13.68 -8.26 -7.43
CA ILE A 136 -14.67 -9.34 -7.27
C ILE A 136 -15.66 -8.99 -6.14
N SER A 137 -15.16 -8.55 -4.99
CA SER A 137 -16.01 -8.12 -3.87
C SER A 137 -16.92 -6.95 -4.26
N TYR A 138 -16.40 -5.96 -4.99
CA TYR A 138 -17.22 -4.84 -5.47
C TYR A 138 -18.36 -5.30 -6.39
N VAL A 139 -18.08 -6.21 -7.34
CA VAL A 139 -19.09 -6.76 -8.26
C VAL A 139 -20.14 -7.59 -7.52
N LEU A 140 -19.73 -8.46 -6.59
CA LEU A 140 -20.64 -9.30 -5.82
C LEU A 140 -21.56 -8.47 -4.92
N ILE A 141 -21.02 -7.44 -4.26
CA ILE A 141 -21.81 -6.49 -3.45
C ILE A 141 -22.77 -5.73 -4.36
N GLY A 142 -22.32 -5.23 -5.51
CA GLY A 142 -23.18 -4.56 -6.48
C GLY A 142 -24.36 -5.42 -6.91
N TYR A 143 -24.12 -6.69 -7.25
CA TYR A 143 -25.17 -7.64 -7.62
C TYR A 143 -26.12 -7.95 -6.45
N SER A 144 -25.58 -8.17 -5.24
CA SER A 144 -26.37 -8.49 -4.04
C SER A 144 -27.33 -7.36 -3.65
N PHE A 145 -26.86 -6.12 -3.70
CA PHE A 145 -27.65 -4.93 -3.35
C PHE A 145 -28.44 -4.34 -4.53
N LYS A 146 -28.43 -4.98 -5.72
CA LYS A 146 -29.05 -4.47 -6.96
C LYS A 146 -28.65 -3.02 -7.28
N ILE A 147 -27.37 -2.69 -7.07
CA ILE A 147 -26.76 -1.39 -7.42
C ILE A 147 -26.42 -1.35 -8.92
#